data_AF-A0A5A7RYK2-F1
#
_entry.id   AF-A0A5A7RYK2-F1
#
_cell.length_a   1.000
_cell.length_b   1.000
_cell.length_c   1.000
_cell.angle_alpha   90.00
_cell.angle_beta   90.00
_cell.angle_gamma   90.00
#
_symmetry.space_group_name_H-M   'P 1'
#
loop_
_entity.id
_entity.type
_entity.pdbx_description
1 polymer ?
#
loop_
_entity_poly.entity_id
_entity_poly.type
_entity_poly.pdbx_seq_one_letter_code
_entity_poly.pdbx_strand_id
1 'polypeptide(L)'
;MEKDETISFLKERFGEYYRKNGIELPDRFGKREFAFMPFGVKMMKRHLSFKRKSDLINYITNMVPAHAYYSSAFYQNPGAPTM
;
A
#
# COMPACT_ATOMS: atom_id res chain seq x y z
N MET A 1 20.49 -15.84 -5.30
CA MET A 1 20.60 -16.28 -3.90
C MET A 1 20.72 -15.09 -2.96
N GLU A 2 21.78 -14.26 -3.06
CA GLU A 2 21.99 -13.09 -2.19
C GLU A 2 20.88 -12.00 -2.23
N LYS A 3 20.29 -11.77 -3.42
CA LYS A 3 19.18 -10.81 -3.60
C LYS A 3 17.89 -11.25 -2.88
N ASP A 4 17.62 -12.54 -2.82
CA ASP A 4 16.38 -13.08 -2.26
C ASP A 4 16.40 -13.04 -0.73
N GLU A 5 17.56 -13.28 -0.12
CA GLU A 5 17.76 -13.16 1.33
C GLU A 5 17.61 -11.72 1.80
N THR A 6 18.23 -10.76 1.08
CA THR A 6 18.09 -9.33 1.38
C THR A 6 16.63 -8.88 1.26
N ILE A 7 15.92 -9.29 0.21
CA ILE A 7 14.49 -8.98 0.03
C ILE A 7 13.65 -9.58 1.16
N SER A 8 13.96 -10.81 1.58
CA SER A 8 13.23 -11.50 2.65
C SER A 8 13.41 -10.78 3.99
N PHE A 9 14.66 -10.40 4.31
CA PHE A 9 14.97 -9.60 5.50
C PHE A 9 14.24 -8.25 5.48
N LEU A 10 14.25 -7.54 4.34
CA LEU A 10 13.55 -6.25 4.22
C LEU A 10 12.03 -6.41 4.37
N LYS A 11 11.43 -7.44 3.77
CA LYS A 11 10.01 -7.75 3.95
C LYS A 11 9.68 -8.01 5.42
N GLU A 12 10.50 -8.77 6.13
CA GLU A 12 10.30 -9.00 7.56
C GLU A 12 10.31 -7.69 8.35
N ARG A 13 11.33 -6.85 8.17
CA ARG A 13 11.46 -5.57 8.86
C ARG A 13 10.33 -4.59 8.54
N PHE A 14 9.91 -4.51 7.29
CA PHE A 14 8.77 -3.68 6.89
C PHE A 14 7.45 -4.23 7.46
N GLY A 15 7.27 -5.55 7.49
CA GLY A 15 6.11 -6.20 8.08
C GLY A 15 6.02 -5.98 9.59
N GLU A 16 7.14 -5.99 10.30
CA GLU A 16 7.21 -5.57 11.71
C GLU A 16 6.81 -4.09 11.88
N TYR A 17 7.36 -3.21 11.04
CA TYR A 17 7.08 -1.78 11.09
C TYR A 17 5.58 -1.49 10.89
N TYR A 18 4.95 -2.03 9.84
CA TYR A 18 3.54 -1.81 9.56
C TYR A 18 2.59 -2.39 10.62
N ARG A 19 3.00 -3.44 11.34
CA ARG A 19 2.20 -4.03 12.43
C ARG A 19 2.31 -3.24 13.74
N LYS A 20 3.50 -2.72 14.05
CA LYS A 20 3.77 -2.02 15.32
C LYS A 20 3.39 -0.54 15.28
N ASN A 21 3.48 0.10 14.12
CA ASN A 21 3.25 1.53 13.98
C ASN A 21 1.86 1.81 13.39
N GLY A 22 1.18 2.81 13.95
CA GLY A 22 -0.07 3.29 13.39
C GLY A 22 0.15 3.98 12.04
N ILE A 23 -0.63 3.60 11.03
CA ILE A 23 -0.63 4.28 9.73
C ILE A 23 -1.59 5.47 9.81
N GLU A 24 -1.05 6.66 9.57
CA GLU A 24 -1.83 7.87 9.40
C GLU A 24 -2.49 7.89 8.02
N LEU A 25 -3.76 8.31 7.99
CA LEU A 25 -4.51 8.40 6.75
C LEU A 25 -4.37 9.81 6.18
N PRO A 26 -4.25 9.95 4.85
CA PRO A 26 -4.37 11.24 4.23
C PRO A 26 -5.79 11.80 4.37
N ASP A 27 -5.92 13.12 4.31
CA ASP A 27 -7.23 13.77 4.28
C ASP A 27 -8.13 13.19 3.20
N ARG A 28 -9.40 12.97 3.57
CA ARG A 28 -10.43 12.41 2.70
C ARG A 28 -9.96 11.15 1.97
N PHE A 29 -9.25 10.25 2.66
CA PHE A 29 -8.66 9.04 2.07
C PHE A 29 -9.64 8.21 1.21
N GLY A 30 -10.93 8.16 1.58
CA GLY A 30 -11.95 7.46 0.79
C GLY A 30 -12.23 8.06 -0.59
N LYS A 31 -11.71 9.26 -0.88
CA LYS A 31 -11.76 9.91 -2.20
C LYS A 31 -10.43 9.83 -2.96
N ARG A 32 -9.45 9.05 -2.47
CA ARG A 32 -8.12 8.93 -3.09
C ARG A 32 -7.92 7.54 -3.67
N GLU A 33 -7.28 7.47 -4.84
CA GLU A 33 -6.69 6.24 -5.36
C GLU A 33 -5.43 5.92 -4.54
N PHE A 34 -5.23 4.64 -4.23
CA PHE A 34 -4.02 4.11 -3.62
C PHE A 34 -3.26 3.23 -4.60
N ALA A 35 -1.94 3.23 -4.46
CA ALA A 35 -1.07 2.38 -5.25
C ALA A 35 0.06 1.80 -4.39
N PHE A 36 0.39 0.53 -4.64
CA PHE A 36 1.43 -0.19 -3.88
C PHE A 36 2.33 -1.00 -4.80
N MET A 37 3.61 -1.10 -4.44
CA MET A 37 4.59 -1.92 -5.14
C MET A 37 5.22 -2.93 -4.17
N PRO A 38 5.12 -4.25 -4.43
CA PRO A 38 5.82 -5.26 -3.64
C PRO A 38 7.34 -5.20 -3.83
N PHE A 39 8.08 -5.76 -2.88
CA PHE A 39 9.51 -6.03 -3.07
C PHE A 39 9.74 -7.05 -4.18
N GLY A 40 10.81 -6.84 -4.97
CA GLY A 40 11.27 -7.78 -6.01
C GLY A 40 10.44 -7.75 -7.30
N VAL A 41 9.37 -6.97 -7.37
CA VAL A 41 8.48 -6.90 -8.55
C VAL A 41 8.40 -5.45 -9.02
N LYS A 42 8.60 -5.20 -10.32
CA LYS A 42 8.50 -3.85 -10.92
C LYS A 42 7.06 -3.44 -11.26
N MET A 43 6.07 -4.22 -10.84
CA MET A 43 4.66 -3.99 -11.15
C MET A 43 3.95 -3.35 -9.96
N MET A 44 3.23 -2.28 -10.24
CA MET A 44 2.43 -1.55 -9.26
C MET A 44 0.99 -2.06 -9.27
N LYS A 45 0.42 -2.28 -8.09
CA LYS A 45 -1.03 -2.46 -7.91
C LYS A 45 -1.67 -1.09 -7.74
N ARG A 46 -2.60 -0.75 -8.64
CA ARG A 46 -3.27 0.55 -8.75
C ARG A 46 -4.79 0.40 -8.77
N HIS A 47 -5.52 1.50 -8.88
CA HIS A 47 -6.99 1.53 -8.86
C HIS A 47 -7.57 0.95 -7.57
N LEU A 48 -6.85 1.14 -6.46
CA LEU A 48 -7.30 0.70 -5.14
C LEU A 48 -7.95 1.87 -4.43
N SER A 49 -9.06 1.60 -3.73
CA SER A 49 -9.69 2.58 -2.85
C SER A 49 -10.19 1.86 -1.60
N PHE A 50 -10.17 2.57 -0.48
CA PHE A 50 -10.55 2.01 0.81
C PHE A 50 -11.60 2.91 1.46
N LYS A 51 -12.69 2.31 1.93
CA LYS A 51 -13.75 3.03 2.64
C LYS A 51 -13.52 3.06 4.15
N ARG A 52 -12.78 2.10 4.70
CA ARG A 52 -12.46 2.00 6.13
C ARG A 52 -10.95 1.99 6.34
N LYS A 53 -10.51 2.61 7.44
CA LYS A 53 -9.11 2.61 7.88
C LYS A 53 -8.58 1.19 8.06
N SER A 54 -9.39 0.32 8.65
CA SER A 54 -9.07 -1.10 8.87
C SER A 54 -8.69 -1.82 7.59
N ASP A 55 -9.40 -1.54 6.49
CA ASP A 55 -9.21 -2.25 5.23
C ASP A 55 -7.86 -1.87 4.61
N LEU A 56 -7.50 -0.59 4.66
CA LEU A 56 -6.18 -0.11 4.22
C LEU A 56 -5.06 -0.71 5.07
N ILE A 57 -5.20 -0.69 6.40
CA ILE A 57 -4.19 -1.23 7.32
C ILE A 57 -4.00 -2.73 7.05
N ASN A 58 -5.09 -3.49 7.03
CA ASN A 58 -5.06 -4.92 6.75
C ASN A 58 -4.42 -5.22 5.39
N TYR A 59 -4.71 -4.40 4.38
CA TYR A 59 -4.09 -4.55 3.06
C TYR A 59 -2.58 -4.37 3.12
N ILE A 60 -2.09 -3.30 3.77
CA ILE A 60 -0.66 -3.00 3.90
C ILE A 60 0.05 -4.05 4.74
N THR A 61 -0.53 -4.48 5.87
CA THR A 61 0.10 -5.48 6.76
C THR A 61 0.16 -6.87 6.13
N ASN A 62 -0.80 -7.24 5.28
CA ASN A 62 -0.80 -8.53 4.59
C ASN A 62 0.08 -8.51 3.34
N MET A 63 0.12 -7.40 2.60
CA MET A 63 0.91 -7.28 1.37
C MET A 63 2.39 -6.97 1.64
N VAL A 64 2.68 -6.20 2.68
CA VAL A 64 4.01 -5.67 3.04
C VAL A 64 4.70 -4.99 1.85
N PRO A 65 4.16 -3.86 1.36
CA PRO A 65 4.69 -3.19 0.18
C PRO A 65 6.01 -2.48 0.46
N ALA A 66 6.89 -2.47 -0.54
CA ALA A 66 8.13 -1.70 -0.56
C ALA A 66 7.84 -0.19 -0.76
N HIS A 67 6.81 0.11 -1.56
CA HIS A 67 6.39 1.47 -1.83
C HIS A 67 4.88 1.60 -1.69
N ALA A 68 4.43 2.69 -1.08
CA ALA A 68 3.02 3.03 -0.89
C ALA A 68 2.78 4.47 -1.33
N TYR A 69 1.73 4.68 -2.10
CA TYR A 69 1.35 5.98 -2.65
C TYR A 69 -0.15 6.19 -2.55
N TYR A 70 -0.55 7.45 -2.57
CA TYR A 70 -1.93 7.85 -2.79
C TYR A 70 -1.96 9.03 -3.78
N SER A 71 -3.05 9.12 -4.54
CA SER A 71 -3.27 10.20 -5.49
C SER A 71 -3.36 11.57 -4.79
N SER A 72 -2.77 12.60 -5.39
CA SER A 72 -2.92 13.99 -4.92
C SER A 72 -4.35 14.52 -5.16
N ALA A 73 -5.00 14.05 -6.23
CA ALA A 73 -6.37 14.40 -6.60
C ALA A 73 -7.43 13.69 -5.74
N PHE A 74 -8.67 14.19 -5.84
CA PHE A 74 -9.86 13.54 -5.28
C PHE A 74 -10.75 13.04 -6.40
N TYR A 75 -11.29 11.84 -6.25
CA TYR A 75 -12.20 11.20 -7.20
C TYR A 75 -13.54 10.88 -6.54
N GLN A 76 -14.59 10.82 -7.36
CA GLN A 76 -15.88 10.29 -6.93
C GLN A 76 -15.84 8.76 -6.83
N ASN A 77 -15.17 8.09 -7.77
CA ASN A 77 -14.94 6.66 -7.76
C ASN A 77 -13.43 6.34 -7.91
N PRO A 78 -12.64 6.38 -6.82
CA PRO A 78 -11.18 6.26 -6.91
C PRO A 78 -10.68 4.85 -7.29
N GLY A 79 -11.55 3.84 -7.22
CA GLY A 79 -11.24 2.46 -7.61
C GLY A 79 -11.68 2.10 -9.03
N ALA A 80 -12.12 3.08 -9.83
CA ALA A 80 -12.53 2.84 -11.20
C ALA A 80 -11.32 2.34 -12.05
N PRO A 81 -11.51 1.34 -12.93
CA PRO A 81 -10.44 0.83 -13.79
C PRO A 81 -10.04 1.82 -14.89
N THR A 82 -10.91 2.78 -15.20
CA THR A 82 -10.71 3.88 -16.15
C THR A 82 -11.14 5.20 -15.50
N MET A 83 -10.55 6.32 -15.93
CA MET A 83 -10.96 7.65 -15.47
C MET A 83 -12.31 8.06 -16.05
#